data_AF-A0A933F2J7-F1
#
_entry.id   AF-A0A933F2J7-F1
#
_cell.length_a   1.000
_cell.length_b   1.000
_cell.length_c   1.000
_cell.angle_alpha   90.00
_cell.angle_beta   90.00
_cell.angle_gamma   90.00
#
_symmetry.space_group_name_H-M   'P 1'
#
loop_
_entity.id
_entity.type
_entity.pdbx_description
1 polymer ?
#
loop_
_entity_poly.entity_id
_entity_poly.type
_entity_poly.pdbx_seq_one_letter_code
_entity_poly.pdbx_strand_id
1 'polypeptide(L)'
;MVPPGVTSVRVDVRGAQGGQGFYGGLGGQGGRVQATIPVTPNETLYILVGGRGHFGDVGYTGGYNGGGLGCAYGGGAGGGGASDIRRGGSTLTHRVVVAAGGGGGGIGGAGVGCRGDGGTGGGLIGGNGGDGGIVGTPPLPRASPPYCSYAGLGATQVSGGMGGACDVPGANGSLGLGGDAGSCYNGGGGGGGGFYGGGAGASSVDEYSNTCGGGGGGGSSLIPAGGNSTAGFQDGHGLVIIAQADNCSGPVTINWTDPNLVPNSTLIRARHVEELRTWINSRRVDAMLAPIVNWTDPILTPNATKIKASHLIEMRTAISEVYAACGIAAPAWTDSTLAPNTTLIRARHIEDLRSATANAP
;
A
#
# COMPACT_ATOMS: atom_id res chain seq x y z
N MET A 1 3.29 -8.22 -13.87
CA MET A 1 2.56 -9.50 -13.73
C MET A 1 2.92 -10.09 -12.38
N VAL A 2 1.96 -10.69 -11.68
CA VAL A 2 2.20 -11.39 -10.41
C VAL A 2 2.88 -12.72 -10.70
N PRO A 3 4.00 -13.06 -10.03
CA PRO A 3 4.69 -14.34 -10.25
C PRO A 3 3.80 -15.56 -9.94
N PRO A 4 4.07 -16.73 -10.56
CA PRO A 4 3.46 -17.98 -10.15
C PRO A 4 3.61 -18.25 -8.64
N GLY A 5 2.60 -18.86 -8.01
CA GLY A 5 2.62 -19.20 -6.58
C GLY A 5 2.35 -18.03 -5.62
N VAL A 6 2.42 -16.78 -6.09
CA VAL A 6 2.14 -15.60 -5.25
C VAL A 6 0.63 -15.35 -5.20
N THR A 7 0.04 -15.48 -4.00
CA THR A 7 -1.39 -15.22 -3.75
C THR A 7 -1.64 -13.99 -2.87
N SER A 8 -0.58 -13.35 -2.36
CA SER A 8 -0.67 -12.07 -1.65
C SER A 8 0.63 -11.27 -1.76
N VAL A 9 0.53 -9.95 -1.64
CA VAL A 9 1.68 -9.03 -1.64
C VAL A 9 1.52 -7.98 -0.55
N ARG A 10 2.63 -7.57 0.07
CA ARG A 10 2.72 -6.38 0.93
C ARG A 10 2.95 -5.15 0.07
N VAL A 11 2.27 -4.06 0.40
CA VAL A 11 2.37 -2.81 -0.35
C VAL A 11 2.60 -1.62 0.59
N ASP A 12 3.41 -0.68 0.12
CA ASP A 12 3.59 0.66 0.69
C ASP A 12 3.36 1.65 -0.45
N VAL A 13 2.19 2.29 -0.44
CA VAL A 13 1.69 3.19 -1.47
C VAL A 13 1.68 4.60 -0.91
N ARG A 14 2.23 5.57 -1.64
CA ARG A 14 2.39 6.95 -1.18
C ARG A 14 1.93 7.92 -2.26
N GLY A 15 0.99 8.78 -1.93
CA GLY A 15 0.53 9.85 -2.81
C GLY A 15 1.56 10.98 -2.88
N ALA A 16 1.49 11.81 -3.91
CA ALA A 16 2.44 12.90 -4.10
C ALA A 16 2.07 14.15 -3.30
N GLN A 17 3.05 15.00 -3.02
CA GLN A 17 2.79 16.32 -2.45
C GLN A 17 2.16 17.28 -3.49
N GLY A 18 1.38 18.23 -3.00
CA GLY A 18 1.01 19.42 -3.77
C GLY A 18 2.20 20.35 -4.00
N GLY A 19 2.05 21.25 -4.98
CA GLY A 19 3.00 22.31 -5.22
C GLY A 19 2.87 23.44 -4.19
N GLN A 20 3.96 24.18 -3.98
CA GLN A 20 3.98 25.41 -3.21
C GLN A 20 3.51 26.58 -4.07
N GLY A 21 2.62 27.43 -3.51
CA GLY A 21 2.17 28.65 -4.16
C GLY A 21 3.28 29.71 -4.21
N PHE A 22 3.25 30.58 -5.22
CA PHE A 22 4.26 31.64 -5.38
C PHE A 22 4.19 32.61 -4.20
N TYR A 23 5.31 32.82 -3.49
CA TYR A 23 5.38 33.56 -2.22
C TYR A 23 4.33 33.17 -1.16
N GLY A 24 3.72 31.99 -1.32
CA GLY A 24 2.48 31.63 -0.66
C GLY A 24 2.59 30.36 0.15
N GLY A 25 1.44 29.70 0.29
CA GLY A 25 1.32 28.51 1.12
C GLY A 25 2.14 27.34 0.59
N LEU A 26 2.57 26.49 1.50
CA LEU A 26 3.21 25.22 1.18
C LEU A 26 2.19 24.27 0.55
N GLY A 27 2.66 23.40 -0.35
CA GLY A 27 1.83 22.30 -0.80
C GLY A 27 1.65 21.26 0.30
N GLY A 28 0.45 20.70 0.40
CA GLY A 28 0.15 19.61 1.33
C GLY A 28 0.93 18.35 0.97
N GLN A 29 1.45 17.66 1.98
CA GLN A 29 2.11 16.37 1.79
C GLN A 29 1.11 15.28 1.40
N GLY A 30 1.56 14.33 0.57
CA GLY A 30 0.74 13.18 0.19
C GLY A 30 0.63 12.15 1.31
N GLY A 31 -0.42 11.34 1.30
CA GLY A 31 -0.64 10.30 2.28
C GLY A 31 0.13 9.02 1.98
N ARG A 32 0.15 8.10 2.95
CA ARG A 32 0.69 6.74 2.82
C ARG A 32 -0.37 5.71 3.18
N VAL A 33 -0.35 4.57 2.49
CA VAL A 33 -1.15 3.38 2.79
C VAL A 33 -0.24 2.17 2.81
N GLN A 34 -0.30 1.39 3.88
CA GLN A 34 0.36 0.10 3.99
C GLN A 34 -0.68 -1.00 4.15
N ALA A 35 -0.56 -2.08 3.39
CA ALA A 35 -1.48 -3.21 3.49
C ALA A 35 -0.85 -4.50 2.94
N THR A 36 -1.48 -5.63 3.25
CA THR A 36 -1.32 -6.87 2.49
C THR A 36 -2.56 -7.02 1.62
N ILE A 37 -2.38 -7.15 0.30
CA ILE A 37 -3.49 -7.35 -0.63
C ILE A 37 -3.45 -8.76 -1.22
N PRO A 38 -4.60 -9.44 -1.36
CA PRO A 38 -4.66 -10.69 -2.08
C PRO A 38 -4.40 -10.42 -3.57
N VAL A 39 -3.71 -11.35 -4.21
CA VAL A 39 -3.45 -11.35 -5.65
C VAL A 39 -3.69 -12.74 -6.23
N THR A 40 -3.87 -12.81 -7.54
CA THR A 40 -3.98 -14.08 -8.26
C THR A 40 -2.69 -14.33 -9.04
N PRO A 41 -2.09 -15.54 -8.95
CA PRO A 41 -0.93 -15.88 -9.75
C PRO A 41 -1.16 -15.57 -11.23
N ASN A 42 -0.16 -14.96 -11.89
CA ASN A 42 -0.20 -14.52 -13.28
C ASN A 42 -1.17 -13.37 -13.62
N GLU A 43 -1.87 -12.78 -12.64
CA GLU A 43 -2.66 -11.58 -12.93
C GLU A 43 -1.78 -10.36 -13.21
N THR A 44 -2.31 -9.39 -13.96
CA THR A 44 -1.66 -8.09 -14.18
C THR A 44 -2.17 -7.07 -13.17
N LEU A 45 -1.26 -6.51 -12.37
CA LEU A 45 -1.51 -5.33 -11.56
C LEU A 45 -1.13 -4.08 -12.37
N TYR A 46 -1.97 -3.05 -12.31
CA TYR A 46 -1.65 -1.73 -12.87
C TYR A 46 -1.20 -0.82 -11.74
N ILE A 47 -0.03 -0.22 -11.90
CA ILE A 47 0.59 0.66 -10.91
C ILE A 47 0.60 2.06 -11.47
N LEU A 48 -0.08 2.98 -10.81
CA LEU A 48 -0.08 4.40 -11.17
C LEU A 48 0.53 5.17 -10.01
N VAL A 49 1.58 5.93 -10.31
CA VAL A 49 2.36 6.67 -9.31
C VAL A 49 2.04 8.14 -9.44
N GLY A 50 1.59 8.76 -8.35
CA GLY A 50 1.20 10.17 -8.33
C GLY A 50 2.34 11.09 -8.72
N GLY A 51 2.05 12.06 -9.59
CA GLY A 51 2.96 13.17 -9.87
C GLY A 51 2.85 14.24 -8.79
N ARG A 52 3.95 14.92 -8.49
CA ARG A 52 3.93 16.15 -7.70
C ARG A 52 3.16 17.26 -8.44
N GLY A 53 2.41 18.08 -7.72
CA GLY A 53 1.82 19.30 -8.28
C GLY A 53 2.86 20.37 -8.60
N HIS A 54 2.68 21.12 -9.68
CA HIS A 54 3.63 22.18 -10.04
C HIS A 54 3.58 23.34 -9.04
N PHE A 55 4.74 23.93 -8.80
CA PHE A 55 4.89 25.16 -8.02
C PHE A 55 4.38 26.35 -8.81
N GLY A 56 3.72 27.28 -8.11
CA GLY A 56 3.06 28.44 -8.72
C GLY A 56 3.97 29.40 -9.50
N ASP A 57 5.29 29.31 -9.34
CA ASP A 57 6.31 30.08 -10.10
C ASP A 57 6.77 29.41 -11.40
N VAL A 58 6.64 28.09 -11.49
CA VAL A 58 7.05 27.30 -12.67
C VAL A 58 5.83 26.89 -13.50
N GLY A 59 4.67 26.70 -12.87
CA GLY A 59 3.42 26.36 -13.52
C GLY A 59 2.28 26.13 -12.52
N TYR A 60 1.15 25.64 -13.02
CA TYR A 60 -0.06 25.48 -12.20
C TYR A 60 -0.72 24.12 -12.41
N THR A 61 -0.11 23.25 -13.23
CA THR A 61 -0.67 21.93 -13.51
C THR A 61 -0.64 21.04 -12.28
N GLY A 62 -1.76 20.38 -12.03
CA GLY A 62 -1.87 19.33 -11.04
C GLY A 62 -0.96 18.14 -11.37
N GLY A 63 -0.63 17.39 -10.33
CA GLY A 63 0.15 16.18 -10.42
C GLY A 63 -0.58 15.05 -11.15
N TYR A 64 0.18 14.25 -11.91
CA TYR A 64 -0.36 13.08 -12.61
C TYR A 64 -1.17 12.17 -11.68
N ASN A 65 -2.23 11.54 -12.21
CA ASN A 65 -3.20 10.70 -11.51
C ASN A 65 -4.09 11.49 -10.52
N GLY A 66 -4.55 12.66 -10.98
CA GLY A 66 -5.74 13.31 -10.44
C GLY A 66 -5.49 14.51 -9.53
N GLY A 67 -4.30 15.10 -9.50
CA GLY A 67 -4.11 16.41 -8.89
C GLY A 67 -4.86 17.50 -9.68
N GLY A 68 -5.55 18.39 -9.00
CA GLY A 68 -6.25 19.52 -9.60
C GLY A 68 -5.30 20.65 -10.00
N LEU A 69 -5.70 21.45 -10.97
CA LEU A 69 -5.00 22.64 -11.43
C LEU A 69 -5.05 23.74 -10.35
N GLY A 70 -3.90 24.37 -10.11
CA GLY A 70 -3.84 25.67 -9.46
C GLY A 70 -4.23 26.79 -10.41
N CYS A 71 -4.24 28.02 -9.91
CA CYS A 71 -4.55 29.20 -10.70
C CYS A 71 -3.39 29.60 -11.63
N ALA A 72 -3.68 29.77 -12.93
CA ALA A 72 -2.66 30.00 -13.95
C ALA A 72 -1.94 31.37 -13.90
N TYR A 73 -2.70 32.46 -13.75
CA TYR A 73 -2.15 33.83 -13.77
C TYR A 73 -1.79 34.33 -12.37
N GLY A 74 -2.37 33.72 -11.33
CA GLY A 74 -2.25 34.18 -9.96
C GLY A 74 -1.40 33.30 -9.07
N GLY A 75 -0.39 32.58 -9.60
CA GLY A 75 0.64 31.88 -8.81
C GLY A 75 0.16 30.81 -7.82
N GLY A 76 -1.06 30.30 -8.00
CA GLY A 76 -1.60 29.19 -7.21
C GLY A 76 -1.04 27.87 -7.72
N ALA A 77 -0.67 26.98 -6.82
CA ALA A 77 0.01 25.74 -7.18
C ALA A 77 -0.95 24.58 -7.46
N GLY A 78 -0.50 23.61 -8.27
CA GLY A 78 -1.25 22.40 -8.55
C GLY A 78 -1.30 21.45 -7.35
N GLY A 79 -2.39 20.69 -7.23
CA GLY A 79 -2.51 19.61 -6.25
C GLY A 79 -1.66 18.39 -6.61
N GLY A 80 -1.26 17.61 -5.61
CA GLY A 80 -0.53 16.36 -5.77
C GLY A 80 -1.42 15.23 -6.28
N GLY A 81 -0.86 14.35 -7.09
CA GLY A 81 -1.54 13.18 -7.62
C GLY A 81 -1.59 12.00 -6.64
N ALA A 82 -2.60 11.15 -6.78
CA ALA A 82 -2.68 9.91 -6.01
C ALA A 82 -1.74 8.84 -6.56
N SER A 83 -1.27 7.93 -5.71
CA SER A 83 -0.68 6.65 -6.15
C SER A 83 -1.65 5.53 -5.85
N ASP A 84 -1.82 4.60 -6.79
CA ASP A 84 -2.76 3.51 -6.64
C ASP A 84 -2.33 2.21 -7.33
N ILE A 85 -2.90 1.11 -6.85
CA ILE A 85 -2.78 -0.23 -7.42
C ILE A 85 -4.16 -0.64 -7.90
N ARG A 86 -4.25 -1.15 -9.13
CA ARG A 86 -5.50 -1.62 -9.75
C ARG A 86 -5.45 -3.09 -10.14
N ARG A 87 -6.57 -3.79 -9.97
CA ARG A 87 -6.77 -5.20 -10.30
C ARG A 87 -7.98 -5.37 -11.22
N GLY A 88 -7.87 -6.23 -12.24
CA GLY A 88 -8.96 -6.49 -13.19
C GLY A 88 -9.16 -5.42 -14.29
N GLY A 89 -8.35 -4.35 -14.29
CA GLY A 89 -8.40 -3.29 -15.30
C GLY A 89 -7.63 -2.04 -14.87
N SER A 90 -7.58 -1.04 -15.75
CA SER A 90 -6.80 0.19 -15.55
C SER A 90 -7.66 1.42 -15.23
N THR A 91 -8.98 1.31 -15.06
CA THR A 91 -9.87 2.46 -14.77
C THR A 91 -10.01 2.73 -13.27
N LEU A 92 -10.62 3.87 -12.89
CA LEU A 92 -10.79 4.28 -11.49
C LEU A 92 -11.55 3.25 -10.62
N THR A 93 -12.47 2.49 -11.21
CA THR A 93 -13.27 1.48 -10.51
C THR A 93 -12.47 0.23 -10.12
N HIS A 94 -11.27 0.05 -10.67
CA HIS A 94 -10.41 -1.11 -10.42
C HIS A 94 -9.39 -0.88 -9.30
N ARG A 95 -9.39 0.31 -8.69
CA ARG A 95 -8.47 0.67 -7.60
C ARG A 95 -8.75 -0.20 -6.38
N VAL A 96 -7.72 -0.87 -5.90
CA VAL A 96 -7.78 -1.70 -4.69
C VAL A 96 -7.02 -1.09 -3.51
N VAL A 97 -6.06 -0.19 -3.79
CA VAL A 97 -5.33 0.62 -2.80
C VAL A 97 -5.13 2.00 -3.39
N VAL A 98 -5.39 3.06 -2.63
CA VAL A 98 -5.11 4.44 -3.06
C VAL A 98 -4.47 5.20 -1.91
N ALA A 99 -3.29 5.75 -2.13
CA ALA A 99 -2.70 6.76 -1.26
C ALA A 99 -2.88 8.14 -1.92
N ALA A 100 -3.61 9.01 -1.24
CA ALA A 100 -4.01 10.29 -1.81
C ALA A 100 -2.88 11.33 -1.85
N GLY A 101 -2.93 12.23 -2.82
CA GLY A 101 -2.07 13.40 -2.89
C GLY A 101 -2.58 14.56 -2.03
N GLY A 102 -1.67 15.44 -1.64
CA GLY A 102 -2.00 16.67 -0.91
C GLY A 102 -2.46 17.80 -1.83
N GLY A 103 -3.16 18.80 -1.28
CA GLY A 103 -3.58 19.99 -2.02
C GLY A 103 -2.42 20.92 -2.34
N GLY A 104 -2.58 21.75 -3.37
CA GLY A 104 -1.63 22.81 -3.72
C GLY A 104 -1.77 24.02 -2.78
N GLY A 105 -0.68 24.75 -2.60
CA GLY A 105 -0.69 26.02 -1.88
C GLY A 105 -1.29 27.15 -2.72
N GLY A 106 -2.05 28.03 -2.09
CA GLY A 106 -2.47 29.30 -2.67
C GLY A 106 -1.32 30.31 -2.74
N ILE A 107 -1.45 31.32 -3.61
CA ILE A 107 -0.48 32.40 -3.75
C ILE A 107 -0.31 33.19 -2.44
N GLY A 108 0.84 33.82 -2.27
CA GLY A 108 1.00 34.91 -1.31
C GLY A 108 1.55 36.19 -1.93
N GLY A 109 1.34 37.30 -1.23
CA GLY A 109 1.96 38.59 -1.57
C GLY A 109 3.41 38.65 -1.06
N ALA A 110 4.30 39.29 -1.83
CA ALA A 110 5.69 39.47 -1.38
C ALA A 110 5.74 40.25 -0.04
N GLY A 111 6.34 39.65 0.99
CA GLY A 111 6.40 40.23 2.34
C GLY A 111 5.11 40.12 3.15
N VAL A 112 4.09 39.43 2.62
CA VAL A 112 2.79 39.20 3.26
C VAL A 112 2.75 37.74 3.74
N GLY A 113 2.66 37.52 5.04
CA GLY A 113 2.66 36.17 5.62
C GLY A 113 1.35 35.41 5.36
N CYS A 114 1.12 34.94 4.14
CA CYS A 114 -0.09 34.23 3.74
C CYS A 114 -0.15 32.80 4.30
N ARG A 115 -1.35 32.29 4.60
CA ARG A 115 -1.60 30.95 5.19
C ARG A 115 -2.32 29.95 4.27
N GLY A 116 -2.25 30.17 2.96
CA GLY A 116 -2.90 29.34 1.94
C GLY A 116 -2.30 27.94 1.78
N ASP A 117 -1.92 27.26 2.85
CA ASP A 117 -1.27 25.95 2.80
C ASP A 117 -2.21 24.88 2.25
N GLY A 118 -1.70 23.98 1.42
CA GLY A 118 -2.45 22.84 0.93
C GLY A 118 -2.74 21.82 2.03
N GLY A 119 -3.93 21.24 2.00
CA GLY A 119 -4.33 20.18 2.92
C GLY A 119 -3.57 18.88 2.65
N THR A 120 -3.25 18.13 3.71
CA THR A 120 -2.55 16.85 3.57
C THR A 120 -3.43 15.81 2.89
N GLY A 121 -2.83 14.99 2.02
CA GLY A 121 -3.47 13.81 1.48
C GLY A 121 -3.44 12.66 2.48
N GLY A 122 -4.43 11.78 2.41
CA GLY A 122 -4.43 10.49 3.11
C GLY A 122 -5.50 10.36 4.20
N GLY A 123 -5.52 9.21 4.88
CA GLY A 123 -6.59 8.87 5.81
C GLY A 123 -7.93 8.63 5.13
N LEU A 124 -8.98 8.38 5.91
CA LEU A 124 -10.35 8.25 5.39
C LEU A 124 -10.92 9.61 4.93
N ILE A 125 -10.40 10.69 5.51
CA ILE A 125 -10.77 12.06 5.20
C ILE A 125 -9.47 12.82 4.96
N GLY A 126 -9.35 13.49 3.82
CA GLY A 126 -8.21 14.34 3.51
C GLY A 126 -8.18 15.59 4.40
N GLY A 127 -7.01 16.21 4.53
CA GLY A 127 -6.88 17.50 5.21
C GLY A 127 -7.52 18.64 4.42
N ASN A 128 -8.17 19.58 5.11
CA ASN A 128 -8.56 20.85 4.51
C ASN A 128 -7.31 21.70 4.22
N GLY A 129 -7.39 22.56 3.21
CA GLY A 129 -6.39 23.61 3.03
C GLY A 129 -6.50 24.69 4.12
N GLY A 130 -5.54 25.60 4.11
CA GLY A 130 -5.56 26.84 4.89
C GLY A 130 -6.20 27.99 4.11
N ASP A 131 -6.92 28.86 4.82
CA ASP A 131 -7.46 30.07 4.22
C ASP A 131 -6.31 31.02 3.83
N GLY A 132 -6.47 31.73 2.72
CA GLY A 132 -5.53 32.75 2.23
C GLY A 132 -5.59 34.03 3.08
N GLY A 133 -5.32 33.96 4.38
CA GLY A 133 -5.25 35.13 5.27
C GLY A 133 -3.82 35.49 5.66
N ILE A 134 -3.61 36.72 6.16
CA ILE A 134 -2.32 37.20 6.69
C ILE A 134 -2.11 36.65 8.12
N VAL A 135 -0.88 36.21 8.44
CA VAL A 135 -0.45 35.78 9.77
C VAL A 135 -0.67 36.91 10.79
N GLY A 136 -1.49 36.66 11.82
CA GLY A 136 -1.70 37.57 12.95
C GLY A 136 -2.96 38.43 12.87
N THR A 137 -3.71 38.38 11.76
CA THR A 137 -5.05 38.99 11.67
C THR A 137 -6.13 37.92 11.87
N PRO A 138 -7.21 38.17 12.66
CA PRO A 138 -8.36 37.26 12.72
C PRO A 138 -8.89 36.97 11.31
N PRO A 139 -9.43 35.75 11.04
CA PRO A 139 -10.10 35.48 9.77
C PRO A 139 -11.14 36.57 9.55
N LEU A 140 -10.98 37.33 8.47
CA LEU A 140 -11.80 38.51 8.24
C LEU A 140 -13.26 38.04 8.15
N PRO A 141 -14.19 38.69 8.87
CA PRO A 141 -15.59 38.32 8.79
C PRO A 141 -16.07 38.39 7.34
N ARG A 142 -16.91 37.42 6.96
CA ARG A 142 -17.54 37.15 5.65
C ARG A 142 -18.12 38.36 4.89
N ALA A 143 -18.11 39.57 5.47
CA ALA A 143 -18.89 40.73 5.06
C ALA A 143 -18.06 41.97 4.68
N SER A 144 -16.73 41.90 4.62
CA SER A 144 -15.92 43.04 4.16
C SER A 144 -15.21 42.71 2.83
N PRO A 145 -15.77 43.08 1.67
CA PRO A 145 -15.02 43.05 0.41
C PRO A 145 -13.74 43.89 0.58
N PRO A 146 -12.56 43.42 0.12
CA PRO A 146 -12.34 42.41 -0.93
C PRO A 146 -11.54 41.14 -0.54
N TYR A 147 -11.45 40.75 0.74
CA TYR A 147 -10.47 39.73 1.18
C TYR A 147 -11.07 38.38 1.66
N CYS A 148 -11.85 37.67 0.82
CA CYS A 148 -12.12 36.24 1.07
C CYS A 148 -11.22 35.34 0.23
N SER A 149 -10.64 34.31 0.84
CA SER A 149 -9.82 33.31 0.14
C SER A 149 -9.94 31.98 0.88
N TYR A 150 -11.16 31.45 0.95
CA TYR A 150 -11.43 30.25 1.74
C TYR A 150 -10.74 29.03 1.14
N ALA A 151 -10.29 28.14 2.02
CA ALA A 151 -9.66 26.89 1.65
C ALA A 151 -10.61 25.92 0.94
N GLY A 152 -10.04 25.06 0.11
CA GLY A 152 -10.69 23.83 -0.32
C GLY A 152 -10.73 22.83 0.82
N LEU A 153 -11.85 22.11 0.94
CA LEU A 153 -12.01 21.06 1.94
C LEU A 153 -11.40 19.74 1.46
N GLY A 154 -10.97 18.92 2.41
CA GLY A 154 -10.50 17.56 2.15
C GLY A 154 -11.63 16.64 1.71
N ALA A 155 -11.29 15.61 0.92
CA ALA A 155 -12.26 14.63 0.44
C ALA A 155 -12.65 13.63 1.52
N THR A 156 -13.81 12.98 1.35
CA THR A 156 -14.27 11.87 2.22
C THR A 156 -14.17 10.53 1.50
N GLN A 157 -14.66 9.45 2.12
CA GLN A 157 -14.79 8.13 1.47
C GLN A 157 -15.95 8.04 0.48
N VAL A 158 -16.83 9.04 0.41
CA VAL A 158 -18.06 8.98 -0.40
C VAL A 158 -18.26 10.20 -1.30
N SER A 159 -17.47 11.25 -1.14
CA SER A 159 -17.57 12.47 -1.91
C SER A 159 -16.23 13.18 -2.04
N GLY A 160 -16.06 13.92 -3.12
CA GLY A 160 -14.98 14.89 -3.24
C GLY A 160 -15.11 16.01 -2.21
N GLY A 161 -13.99 16.68 -1.95
CA GLY A 161 -13.93 17.86 -1.10
C GLY A 161 -14.62 19.05 -1.77
N MET A 162 -15.30 19.87 -0.97
CA MET A 162 -15.91 21.10 -1.48
C MET A 162 -14.81 22.13 -1.78
N GLY A 163 -14.92 22.83 -2.89
CA GLY A 163 -14.03 23.95 -3.20
C GLY A 163 -14.28 25.15 -2.27
N GLY A 164 -13.25 25.97 -2.06
CA GLY A 164 -13.35 27.18 -1.27
C GLY A 164 -14.31 28.18 -1.93
N ALA A 165 -15.10 28.87 -1.12
CA ALA A 165 -15.97 29.95 -1.60
C ALA A 165 -15.23 31.29 -1.61
N CYS A 166 -15.44 32.10 -2.64
CA CYS A 166 -15.25 33.56 -2.65
C CYS A 166 -15.83 34.09 -3.97
N ASP A 167 -15.35 35.24 -4.45
CA ASP A 167 -15.68 35.84 -5.75
C ASP A 167 -15.34 34.91 -6.91
N VAL A 168 -14.19 34.22 -6.81
CA VAL A 168 -13.84 33.12 -7.72
C VAL A 168 -13.72 31.83 -6.90
N PRO A 169 -14.81 31.05 -6.80
CA PRO A 169 -14.81 29.82 -6.02
C PRO A 169 -13.95 28.75 -6.69
N GLY A 170 -13.28 27.95 -5.86
CA GLY A 170 -12.61 26.74 -6.33
C GLY A 170 -13.62 25.66 -6.70
N ALA A 171 -13.26 24.78 -7.65
CA ALA A 171 -14.10 23.64 -7.97
C ALA A 171 -14.05 22.57 -6.86
N ASN A 172 -15.13 21.80 -6.76
CA ASN A 172 -15.18 20.60 -5.93
C ASN A 172 -14.28 19.50 -6.52
N GLY A 173 -13.72 18.67 -5.66
CA GLY A 173 -13.14 17.40 -6.08
C GLY A 173 -14.22 16.39 -6.48
N SER A 174 -13.80 15.28 -7.06
CA SER A 174 -14.68 14.18 -7.47
C SER A 174 -13.97 12.82 -7.29
N LEU A 175 -14.59 11.72 -7.74
CA LEU A 175 -13.96 10.41 -7.69
C LEU A 175 -12.64 10.44 -8.48
N GLY A 176 -11.53 10.19 -7.80
CA GLY A 176 -10.22 10.13 -8.43
C GLY A 176 -9.53 11.45 -8.74
N LEU A 177 -10.25 12.58 -8.73
CA LEU A 177 -9.75 13.88 -9.21
C LEU A 177 -9.93 14.97 -8.16
N GLY A 178 -8.89 15.75 -7.92
CA GLY A 178 -8.96 17.00 -7.17
C GLY A 178 -9.66 18.10 -7.96
N GLY A 179 -10.20 19.08 -7.24
CA GLY A 179 -10.82 20.26 -7.85
C GLY A 179 -9.79 21.22 -8.44
N ASP A 180 -10.17 21.91 -9.50
CA ASP A 180 -9.37 22.96 -10.14
C ASP A 180 -9.71 24.34 -9.57
N ALA A 181 -8.69 25.18 -9.35
CA ALA A 181 -8.86 26.55 -8.85
C ALA A 181 -9.37 27.54 -9.92
N GLY A 182 -9.33 27.15 -11.20
CA GLY A 182 -9.88 27.92 -12.32
C GLY A 182 -9.01 29.09 -12.82
N SER A 183 -9.61 29.96 -13.65
CA SER A 183 -8.98 31.18 -14.18
C SER A 183 -9.17 32.35 -13.20
N CYS A 184 -8.06 32.91 -12.72
CA CYS A 184 -8.06 33.95 -11.68
C CYS A 184 -6.80 34.81 -11.76
N TYR A 185 -6.87 36.01 -11.18
CA TYR A 185 -5.74 36.94 -11.07
C TYR A 185 -4.85 36.68 -9.85
N ASN A 186 -5.43 36.29 -8.70
CA ASN A 186 -4.70 35.93 -7.48
C ASN A 186 -5.24 34.62 -6.89
N GLY A 187 -4.42 33.58 -6.94
CA GLY A 187 -4.88 32.22 -7.15
C GLY A 187 -4.92 31.29 -5.95
N GLY A 188 -6.02 30.56 -5.82
CA GLY A 188 -6.13 29.37 -4.97
C GLY A 188 -5.31 28.19 -5.49
N GLY A 189 -4.98 27.28 -4.57
CA GLY A 189 -4.31 26.02 -4.89
C GLY A 189 -5.29 24.93 -5.36
N GLY A 190 -4.83 24.05 -6.25
CA GLY A 190 -5.61 22.92 -6.74
C GLY A 190 -5.80 21.83 -5.68
N GLY A 191 -6.90 21.10 -5.73
CA GLY A 191 -7.17 19.98 -4.81
C GLY A 191 -6.27 18.77 -5.07
N GLY A 192 -5.93 18.01 -4.03
CA GLY A 192 -5.17 16.77 -4.15
C GLY A 192 -6.02 15.62 -4.71
N GLY A 193 -5.42 14.77 -5.54
CA GLY A 193 -6.07 13.55 -6.04
C GLY A 193 -6.20 12.49 -4.95
N GLY A 194 -7.13 11.55 -5.09
CA GLY A 194 -7.33 10.50 -4.07
C GLY A 194 -8.29 9.42 -4.54
N PHE A 195 -8.83 8.64 -3.59
CA PHE A 195 -10.02 7.83 -3.81
C PHE A 195 -11.17 8.76 -4.21
N TYR A 196 -11.41 9.79 -3.40
CA TYR A 196 -12.00 11.05 -3.83
C TYR A 196 -10.95 12.16 -3.69
N GLY A 197 -10.95 13.12 -4.61
CA GLY A 197 -10.05 14.27 -4.56
C GLY A 197 -10.60 15.41 -3.72
N GLY A 198 -9.70 16.22 -3.17
CA GLY A 198 -10.04 17.40 -2.38
C GLY A 198 -10.54 18.56 -3.26
N GLY A 199 -11.18 19.55 -2.65
CA GLY A 199 -11.61 20.77 -3.34
C GLY A 199 -10.45 21.74 -3.59
N ALA A 200 -10.57 22.60 -4.59
CA ALA A 200 -9.61 23.69 -4.79
C ALA A 200 -9.83 24.83 -3.79
N GLY A 201 -8.78 25.59 -3.50
CA GLY A 201 -8.90 26.85 -2.76
C GLY A 201 -9.55 27.95 -3.59
N ALA A 202 -10.21 28.88 -2.92
CA ALA A 202 -10.78 30.06 -3.56
C ALA A 202 -9.70 31.07 -3.96
N SER A 203 -10.04 31.86 -4.97
CA SER A 203 -9.22 32.95 -5.50
C SER A 203 -9.89 34.29 -5.24
N SER A 204 -9.09 35.36 -5.17
CA SER A 204 -9.59 36.74 -5.06
C SER A 204 -9.44 37.46 -6.41
N VAL A 205 -10.32 38.44 -6.67
CA VAL A 205 -10.33 39.25 -7.90
C VAL A 205 -9.56 40.56 -7.77
N ASP A 206 -9.02 40.88 -6.60
CA ASP A 206 -8.32 42.15 -6.38
C ASP A 206 -6.94 42.12 -7.04
N GLU A 207 -6.58 43.18 -7.77
CA GLU A 207 -5.37 43.27 -8.59
C GLU A 207 -4.13 43.69 -7.76
N TYR A 208 -4.31 44.05 -6.49
CA TYR A 208 -3.24 44.54 -5.64
C TYR A 208 -2.30 43.41 -5.15
N SER A 209 -1.00 43.71 -5.16
CA SER A 209 0.15 42.79 -4.97
C SER A 209 0.32 42.18 -3.56
N ASN A 210 -0.72 42.22 -2.72
CA ASN A 210 -0.70 41.78 -1.32
C ASN A 210 -1.80 40.75 -0.98
N THR A 211 -2.49 40.20 -1.99
CA THR A 211 -3.52 39.17 -1.80
C THR A 211 -2.94 37.79 -1.52
N CYS A 212 -3.68 37.01 -0.73
CA CYS A 212 -3.35 35.64 -0.37
C CYS A 212 -4.44 34.71 -0.93
N GLY A 213 -4.09 33.60 -1.58
CA GLY A 213 -5.04 32.61 -2.10
C GLY A 213 -5.31 31.48 -1.10
N GLY A 214 -6.49 30.85 -1.19
CA GLY A 214 -6.81 29.67 -0.36
C GLY A 214 -6.03 28.44 -0.81
N GLY A 215 -5.60 27.61 0.12
CA GLY A 215 -5.00 26.30 -0.19
C GLY A 215 -6.04 25.28 -0.65
N GLY A 216 -5.65 24.36 -1.52
CA GLY A 216 -6.50 23.24 -1.92
C GLY A 216 -6.58 22.18 -0.81
N GLY A 217 -7.69 21.45 -0.72
CA GLY A 217 -7.84 20.31 0.17
C GLY A 217 -7.14 19.05 -0.36
N GLY A 218 -6.70 18.16 0.52
CA GLY A 218 -6.12 16.87 0.17
C GLY A 218 -7.16 15.82 -0.20
N GLY A 219 -6.76 14.81 -0.97
CA GLY A 219 -7.60 13.67 -1.29
C GLY A 219 -7.72 12.67 -0.13
N SER A 220 -8.73 11.80 -0.21
CA SER A 220 -8.93 10.67 0.72
C SER A 220 -8.27 9.39 0.21
N SER A 221 -7.76 8.53 1.09
CA SER A 221 -7.19 7.23 0.70
C SER A 221 -8.25 6.14 0.59
N LEU A 222 -7.98 5.10 -0.21
CA LEU A 222 -8.68 3.82 -0.16
C LEU A 222 -7.78 2.81 0.56
N ILE A 223 -8.22 2.38 1.75
CA ILE A 223 -7.44 1.52 2.64
C ILE A 223 -8.00 0.09 2.56
N PRO A 224 -7.22 -0.90 2.11
CA PRO A 224 -7.64 -2.30 2.13
C PRO A 224 -7.94 -2.80 3.55
N ALA A 225 -8.74 -3.86 3.65
CA ALA A 225 -9.00 -4.52 4.93
C ALA A 225 -7.69 -4.89 5.64
N GLY A 226 -7.57 -4.53 6.93
CA GLY A 226 -6.35 -4.76 7.72
C GLY A 226 -5.17 -3.84 7.39
N GLY A 227 -5.33 -2.91 6.44
CA GLY A 227 -4.34 -1.89 6.13
C GLY A 227 -4.37 -0.71 7.09
N ASN A 228 -3.33 0.13 7.03
CA ASN A 228 -3.22 1.38 7.77
C ASN A 228 -2.92 2.55 6.83
N SER A 229 -3.29 3.78 7.22
CA SER A 229 -2.93 5.00 6.51
C SER A 229 -2.31 6.05 7.42
N THR A 230 -1.36 6.80 6.88
CA THR A 230 -0.75 7.97 7.52
C THR A 230 -0.98 9.17 6.60
N ALA A 231 -1.76 10.16 7.05
CA ALA A 231 -1.94 11.40 6.31
C ALA A 231 -0.68 12.27 6.40
N GLY A 232 -0.38 13.02 5.33
CA GLY A 232 0.77 13.94 5.29
C GLY A 232 2.11 13.27 5.59
N PHE A 233 2.48 12.30 4.76
CA PHE A 233 3.69 11.49 4.91
C PHE A 233 4.74 11.75 3.83
N GLN A 234 4.32 11.94 2.57
CA GLN A 234 5.23 11.93 1.43
C GLN A 234 5.44 13.33 0.86
N ASP A 235 6.71 13.74 0.86
CA ASP A 235 7.23 14.84 0.06
C ASP A 235 7.65 14.36 -1.34
N GLY A 236 7.43 15.17 -2.35
CA GLY A 236 7.81 14.95 -3.73
C GLY A 236 6.77 14.12 -4.50
N HIS A 237 7.27 13.32 -5.44
CA HIS A 237 6.43 12.41 -6.20
C HIS A 237 5.92 11.26 -5.33
N GLY A 238 4.85 10.62 -5.79
CA GLY A 238 4.36 9.40 -5.18
C GLY A 238 5.37 8.27 -5.31
N LEU A 239 5.14 7.21 -4.54
CA LEU A 239 5.94 5.99 -4.56
C LEU A 239 5.03 4.79 -4.37
N VAL A 240 5.32 3.69 -5.07
CA VAL A 240 4.66 2.41 -4.84
C VAL A 240 5.73 1.35 -4.69
N ILE A 241 5.79 0.74 -3.51
CA ILE A 241 6.63 -0.42 -3.22
C ILE A 241 5.72 -1.63 -3.09
N ILE A 242 6.08 -2.71 -3.79
CA ILE A 242 5.41 -4.01 -3.71
C ILE A 242 6.47 -5.03 -3.33
N ALA A 243 6.23 -5.72 -2.22
CA ALA A 243 7.04 -6.83 -1.76
C ALA A 243 6.16 -8.09 -1.73
N GLN A 244 6.74 -9.23 -2.07
CA GLN A 244 6.09 -10.52 -1.82
C GLN A 244 5.83 -10.62 -0.31
N ALA A 245 4.61 -11.02 0.10
CA ALA A 245 4.39 -11.34 1.50
C ALA A 245 5.28 -12.54 1.81
N ASP A 246 6.17 -12.42 2.80
CA ASP A 246 7.22 -13.41 3.12
C ASP A 246 6.66 -14.83 3.07
N ASN A 247 6.87 -15.52 1.96
CA ASN A 247 6.48 -16.90 1.70
C ASN A 247 7.70 -17.58 1.09
N CYS A 248 7.80 -18.88 1.29
CA CYS A 248 9.06 -19.55 1.02
C CYS A 248 10.21 -18.84 1.78
N SER A 249 10.05 -18.75 3.11
CA SER A 249 10.94 -18.05 4.04
C SER A 249 12.08 -18.89 4.62
N GLY A 250 12.30 -20.10 4.11
CA GLY A 250 13.39 -20.98 4.50
C GLY A 250 14.69 -20.68 3.76
N PRO A 251 15.81 -21.35 4.14
CA PRO A 251 15.93 -22.40 5.15
C PRO A 251 15.60 -21.93 6.58
N VAL A 252 15.10 -22.85 7.42
CA VAL A 252 14.79 -22.59 8.84
C VAL A 252 15.57 -23.52 9.76
N THR A 253 15.98 -23.00 10.92
CA THR A 253 16.58 -23.82 11.98
C THR A 253 15.48 -24.54 12.75
N ILE A 254 15.46 -25.87 12.67
CA ILE A 254 14.51 -26.72 13.40
C ILE A 254 15.21 -27.42 14.57
N ASN A 255 14.71 -27.17 15.78
CA ASN A 255 15.16 -27.86 16.99
C ASN A 255 14.35 -29.14 17.19
N TRP A 256 14.86 -30.26 16.68
CA TRP A 256 14.26 -31.59 16.86
C TRP A 256 14.41 -32.06 18.31
N THR A 257 13.35 -32.62 18.91
CA THR A 257 13.45 -33.11 20.31
C THR A 257 14.42 -34.29 20.46
N ASP A 258 14.59 -35.08 19.40
CA ASP A 258 15.57 -36.16 19.34
C ASP A 258 16.45 -35.98 18.08
N PRO A 259 17.53 -35.19 18.15
CA PRO A 259 18.31 -34.79 16.98
C PRO A 259 19.25 -35.89 16.47
N ASN A 260 19.73 -36.77 17.36
CA ASN A 260 20.78 -37.73 17.06
C ASN A 260 20.21 -39.11 16.69
N LEU A 261 19.87 -39.29 15.41
CA LEU A 261 19.46 -40.58 14.88
C LEU A 261 20.69 -41.34 14.39
N VAL A 262 21.09 -42.41 15.08
CA VAL A 262 22.25 -43.22 14.69
C VAL A 262 21.76 -44.44 13.90
N PRO A 263 22.29 -44.68 12.67
CA PRO A 263 21.94 -45.86 11.88
C PRO A 263 22.15 -47.16 12.68
N ASN A 264 21.22 -48.09 12.54
CA ASN A 264 21.23 -49.41 13.20
C ASN A 264 21.13 -49.43 14.74
N SER A 265 21.04 -48.28 15.42
CA SER A 265 20.83 -48.24 16.88
C SER A 265 19.64 -47.41 17.33
N THR A 266 19.26 -46.35 16.60
CA THR A 266 18.08 -45.55 16.97
C THR A 266 16.80 -46.20 16.45
N LEU A 267 15.91 -46.59 17.38
CA LEU A 267 14.55 -46.99 17.05
C LEU A 267 13.76 -45.77 16.56
N ILE A 268 13.14 -45.88 15.39
CA ILE A 268 12.24 -44.84 14.88
C ILE A 268 10.94 -44.85 15.69
N ARG A 269 10.62 -43.72 16.30
CA ARG A 269 9.47 -43.56 17.22
C ARG A 269 8.37 -42.73 16.57
N ALA A 270 7.14 -42.88 17.08
CA ALA A 270 5.99 -42.05 16.70
C ALA A 270 6.32 -40.56 16.71
N ARG A 271 7.01 -40.09 17.77
CA ARG A 271 7.43 -38.70 17.92
C ARG A 271 8.18 -38.13 16.72
N HIS A 272 9.08 -38.90 16.09
CA HIS A 272 9.86 -38.43 14.95
C HIS A 272 8.97 -38.10 13.75
N VAL A 273 7.91 -38.90 13.55
CA VAL A 273 6.94 -38.72 12.46
C VAL A 273 5.98 -37.58 12.79
N GLU A 274 5.51 -37.48 14.03
CA GLU A 274 4.60 -36.40 14.47
C GLU A 274 5.27 -35.01 14.39
N GLU A 275 6.52 -34.89 14.84
CA GLU A 275 7.29 -33.65 14.71
C GLU A 275 7.50 -33.28 13.24
N LEU A 276 7.85 -34.26 12.39
CA LEU A 276 7.99 -34.04 10.94
C LEU A 276 6.68 -33.57 10.29
N ARG A 277 5.56 -34.25 10.57
CA ARG A 277 4.24 -33.85 10.04
C ARG A 277 3.89 -32.42 10.44
N THR A 278 4.18 -32.05 11.70
CA THR A 278 3.94 -30.70 12.21
C THR A 278 4.79 -29.67 11.46
N TRP A 279 6.08 -29.90 11.34
CA TRP A 279 6.98 -28.99 10.62
C TRP A 279 6.67 -28.91 9.14
N ILE A 280 6.37 -30.03 8.47
CA ILE A 280 5.95 -30.05 7.07
C ILE A 280 4.68 -29.22 6.90
N ASN A 281 3.69 -29.34 7.80
CA ASN A 281 2.49 -28.50 7.75
C ASN A 281 2.81 -27.01 7.92
N SER A 282 3.75 -26.65 8.80
CA SER A 282 4.23 -25.26 8.92
C SER A 282 4.90 -24.78 7.62
N ARG A 283 5.75 -25.60 6.99
CA ARG A 283 6.37 -25.26 5.70
C ARG A 283 5.34 -25.17 4.57
N ARG A 284 4.29 -26.01 4.59
CA ARG A 284 3.16 -25.90 3.66
C ARG A 284 2.44 -24.58 3.80
N VAL A 285 2.12 -24.16 5.01
CA VAL A 285 1.49 -22.85 5.25
C VAL A 285 2.39 -21.70 4.78
N ASP A 286 3.70 -21.79 5.05
CA ASP A 286 4.69 -20.82 4.55
C ASP A 286 4.76 -20.75 3.02
N ALA A 287 4.61 -21.88 2.33
CA ALA A 287 4.50 -21.97 0.88
C ALA A 287 3.05 -21.79 0.36
N MET A 288 2.13 -21.29 1.20
CA MET A 288 0.72 -21.03 0.85
C MET A 288 -0.08 -22.26 0.41
N LEU A 289 0.32 -23.46 0.84
CA LEU A 289 -0.41 -24.71 0.67
C LEU A 289 -1.26 -25.01 1.91
N ALA A 290 -2.41 -25.66 1.70
CA ALA A 290 -3.21 -26.15 2.79
C ALA A 290 -2.45 -27.20 3.62
N PRO A 291 -2.52 -27.16 4.96
CA PRO A 291 -1.93 -28.20 5.80
C PRO A 291 -2.66 -29.52 5.60
N ILE A 292 -1.94 -30.63 5.73
CA ILE A 292 -2.53 -31.96 5.71
C ILE A 292 -3.09 -32.25 7.10
N VAL A 293 -4.41 -32.38 7.19
CA VAL A 293 -5.15 -32.66 8.43
C VAL A 293 -5.45 -34.15 8.64
N ASN A 294 -5.47 -34.92 7.55
CA ASN A 294 -5.79 -36.34 7.55
C ASN A 294 -4.61 -37.17 7.03
N TRP A 295 -3.56 -37.29 7.83
CA TRP A 295 -2.47 -38.20 7.54
C TRP A 295 -2.90 -39.67 7.72
N THR A 296 -2.31 -40.61 6.96
CA THR A 296 -2.53 -42.04 7.24
C THR A 296 -2.08 -42.38 8.66
N ASP A 297 -2.92 -43.10 9.40
CA ASP A 297 -2.77 -43.30 10.84
C ASP A 297 -2.55 -41.94 11.55
N PRO A 298 -3.60 -41.12 11.67
CA PRO A 298 -3.48 -39.74 12.16
C PRO A 298 -3.04 -39.68 13.63
N ILE A 299 -3.26 -40.76 14.39
CA ILE A 299 -2.78 -40.94 15.76
C ILE A 299 -1.80 -42.12 15.78
N LEU A 300 -0.55 -41.86 16.18
CA LEU A 300 0.51 -42.87 16.25
C LEU A 300 0.71 -43.34 17.69
N THR A 301 -0.06 -44.35 18.10
CA THR A 301 -0.02 -44.86 19.47
C THR A 301 1.24 -45.72 19.71
N PRO A 302 2.06 -45.44 20.74
CA PRO A 302 3.21 -46.26 21.09
C PRO A 302 2.84 -47.73 21.27
N ASN A 303 3.67 -48.64 20.75
CA ASN A 303 3.48 -50.10 20.78
C ASN A 303 2.24 -50.64 20.04
N ALA A 304 1.41 -49.81 19.41
CA ALA A 304 0.25 -50.23 18.64
C ALA A 304 0.37 -49.88 17.16
N THR A 305 0.79 -48.66 16.83
CA THR A 305 0.92 -48.23 15.43
C THR A 305 2.34 -48.47 14.93
N LYS A 306 2.46 -49.29 13.87
CA LYS A 306 3.75 -49.50 13.19
C LYS A 306 4.04 -48.35 12.24
N ILE A 307 5.22 -47.74 12.36
CA ILE A 307 5.71 -46.78 11.36
C ILE A 307 6.03 -47.52 10.08
N LYS A 308 5.40 -47.12 8.97
CA LYS A 308 5.43 -47.83 7.68
C LYS A 308 5.85 -46.90 6.55
N ALA A 309 6.27 -47.49 5.43
CA ALA A 309 6.70 -46.76 4.25
C ALA A 309 5.67 -45.71 3.75
N SER A 310 4.37 -46.00 3.86
CA SER A 310 3.33 -45.04 3.43
C SER A 310 3.38 -43.71 4.20
N HIS A 311 3.71 -43.71 5.50
CA HIS A 311 3.84 -42.47 6.28
C HIS A 311 4.93 -41.57 5.69
N LEU A 312 6.04 -42.17 5.27
CA LEU A 312 7.17 -41.44 4.69
C LEU A 312 6.88 -41.00 3.26
N ILE A 313 6.20 -41.82 2.47
CA ILE A 313 5.79 -41.47 1.10
C ILE A 313 4.88 -40.23 1.12
N GLU A 314 3.90 -40.18 2.03
CA GLU A 314 3.04 -39.00 2.21
C GLU A 314 3.85 -37.77 2.59
N MET A 315 4.77 -37.89 3.57
CA MET A 315 5.62 -36.77 3.99
C MET A 315 6.56 -36.29 2.88
N ARG A 316 7.15 -37.21 2.09
CA ARG A 316 8.01 -36.88 0.94
C ARG A 316 7.23 -36.14 -0.14
N THR A 317 6.00 -36.59 -0.42
CA THR A 317 5.11 -35.93 -1.37
C THR A 317 4.76 -34.53 -0.87
N ALA A 318 4.32 -34.43 0.38
CA ALA A 318 3.89 -33.18 1.00
C ALA A 318 5.00 -32.12 1.02
N ILE A 319 6.25 -32.48 1.32
CA ILE A 319 7.36 -31.54 1.28
C ILE A 319 7.82 -31.23 -0.14
N SER A 320 7.73 -32.17 -1.08
CA SER A 320 8.04 -31.91 -2.49
C SER A 320 7.07 -30.91 -3.12
N GLU A 321 5.79 -30.94 -2.72
CA GLU A 321 4.80 -29.91 -3.10
C GLU A 321 5.18 -28.52 -2.59
N VAL A 322 5.78 -28.40 -1.39
CA VAL A 322 6.30 -27.12 -0.87
C VAL A 322 7.39 -26.57 -1.78
N TYR A 323 8.39 -27.39 -2.11
CA TYR A 323 9.46 -27.00 -3.04
C TYR A 323 8.89 -26.55 -4.39
N ALA A 324 7.96 -27.31 -4.95
CA ALA A 324 7.31 -26.98 -6.22
C ALA A 324 6.50 -25.68 -6.15
N ALA A 325 5.76 -25.44 -5.05
CA ALA A 325 5.02 -24.20 -4.82
C ALA A 325 5.95 -22.97 -4.76
N CYS A 326 7.18 -23.18 -4.26
CA CYS A 326 8.24 -22.18 -4.20
C CYS A 326 9.10 -22.10 -5.48
N GLY A 327 8.76 -22.85 -6.54
CA GLY A 327 9.48 -22.81 -7.82
C GLY A 327 10.86 -23.45 -7.80
N ILE A 328 11.17 -24.28 -6.81
CA ILE A 328 12.48 -24.95 -6.66
C ILE A 328 12.27 -26.47 -6.74
N ALA A 329 13.25 -27.18 -7.31
CA ALA A 329 13.20 -28.64 -7.35
C ALA A 329 13.48 -29.24 -5.96
N ALA A 330 12.67 -30.21 -5.54
CA ALA A 330 12.89 -30.94 -4.30
C ALA A 330 14.22 -31.72 -4.34
N PRO A 331 14.91 -31.87 -3.19
CA PRO A 331 16.14 -32.66 -3.12
C PRO A 331 15.88 -34.14 -3.43
N ALA A 332 16.87 -34.80 -4.02
CA ALA A 332 16.82 -36.24 -4.25
C ALA A 332 16.86 -37.01 -2.93
N TRP A 333 16.06 -38.06 -2.82
CA TRP A 333 16.05 -38.97 -1.67
C TRP A 333 17.20 -39.97 -1.78
N THR A 334 17.91 -40.23 -0.66
CA THR A 334 19.04 -41.17 -0.64
C THR A 334 18.59 -42.60 -1.00
N ASP A 335 17.46 -43.03 -0.44
CA ASP A 335 16.72 -44.21 -0.89
C ASP A 335 15.49 -43.72 -1.66
N SER A 336 15.54 -43.83 -2.99
CA SER A 336 14.50 -43.33 -3.89
C SER A 336 13.25 -44.21 -3.93
N THR A 337 13.34 -45.47 -3.51
CA THR A 337 12.26 -46.46 -3.62
C THR A 337 11.78 -46.95 -2.26
N LEU A 338 10.71 -46.34 -1.76
CA LEU A 338 9.96 -46.85 -0.61
C LEU A 338 8.74 -47.61 -1.11
N ALA A 339 8.74 -48.94 -0.95
CA ALA A 339 7.61 -49.78 -1.32
C ALA A 339 6.78 -50.12 -0.05
N PRO A 340 5.46 -49.88 -0.06
CA PRO A 340 4.57 -50.20 1.06
C PRO A 340 4.70 -51.66 1.50
N ASN A 341 4.75 -51.89 2.81
CA ASN A 341 4.84 -53.21 3.44
C ASN A 341 6.11 -54.03 3.11
N THR A 342 7.05 -53.51 2.33
CA THR A 342 8.29 -54.22 1.98
C THR A 342 9.55 -53.47 2.46
N THR A 343 9.60 -52.15 2.29
CA THR A 343 10.79 -51.38 2.68
C THR A 343 10.82 -51.16 4.20
N LEU A 344 11.89 -51.63 4.85
CA LEU A 344 12.16 -51.34 6.26
C LEU A 344 12.57 -49.87 6.43
N ILE A 345 11.92 -49.16 7.34
CA ILE A 345 12.23 -47.76 7.64
C ILE A 345 13.50 -47.67 8.50
N ARG A 346 14.45 -46.85 8.05
CA ARG A 346 15.76 -46.64 8.70
C ARG A 346 15.93 -45.17 9.10
N ALA A 347 16.86 -44.92 10.03
CA ALA A 347 17.24 -43.57 10.47
C ALA A 347 17.48 -42.61 9.29
N ARG A 348 18.18 -43.07 8.25
CA ARG A 348 18.48 -42.29 7.05
C ARG A 348 17.24 -41.68 6.38
N HIS A 349 16.11 -42.38 6.35
CA HIS A 349 14.91 -41.85 5.71
C HIS A 349 14.31 -40.67 6.48
N ILE A 350 14.44 -40.68 7.82
CA ILE A 350 13.99 -39.59 8.69
C ILE A 350 14.96 -38.40 8.56
N GLU A 351 16.26 -38.65 8.50
CA GLU A 351 17.27 -37.61 8.28
C GLU A 351 17.07 -36.87 6.95
N ASP A 352 16.84 -37.59 5.86
CA ASP A 352 16.54 -36.99 4.55
C ASP A 352 15.31 -36.07 4.64
N LEU A 353 14.23 -36.55 5.27
CA LEU A 353 13.00 -35.77 5.45
C LEU A 353 13.22 -34.54 6.34
N ARG A 354 13.97 -34.68 7.44
CA ARG A 354 14.32 -33.54 8.32
C ARG A 354 15.13 -32.50 7.56
N SER A 355 16.13 -32.93 6.79
CA SER A 355 16.95 -32.04 5.98
C SER A 355 16.13 -31.33 4.90
N ALA A 356 15.28 -32.06 4.17
CA ALA A 356 14.38 -31.47 3.18
C ALA A 356 13.37 -30.49 3.82
N THR A 357 12.89 -30.77 5.03
CA THR A 357 11.95 -29.88 5.73
C THR A 357 12.62 -28.60 6.22
N ALA A 358 13.84 -28.69 6.77
CA ALA A 358 14.59 -27.53 7.23
C ALA A 358 15.09 -26.64 6.08
N ASN A 359 15.46 -27.25 4.96
CA ASN A 359 15.97 -26.55 3.77
C ASN A 359 14.89 -26.23 2.74
N ALA A 360 13.61 -26.51 3.03
CA ALA A 360 12.54 -26.12 2.14
C ALA A 360 12.56 -24.59 2.03
N PRO A 361 12.62 -24.02 0.81
CA PRO A 361 12.45 -22.59 0.60
C PRO A 361 11.12 -22.20 1.20
#